data_AF-A0A0F9TL07-F1
#
_entry.id   AF-A0A0F9TL07-F1
#
_cell.length_a   1.000
_cell.length_b   1.000
_cell.length_c   1.000
_cell.angle_alpha   90.00
_cell.angle_beta   90.00
_cell.angle_gamma   90.00
#
_symmetry.space_group_name_H-M   'P 1'
#
loop_
_entity.id
_entity.type
_entity.pdbx_description
1 polymer ?
#
loop_
_entity_poly.entity_id
_entity_poly.type
_entity_poly.pdbx_seq_one_letter_code
_entity_poly.pdbx_strand_id
1 'polypeptide(L)'
;MTTQHTEIKQAWLMWIGETHYSTFEEFAKEAQEQGVSKRMSSTGIARSIMEDGNVVFLAHDEGIKDPCPECLETFTCPTCSKVKDAPEGQILRGREPDRNPVECERCHGAGEVTEGTGGTVYVDGNRMHYKAFVGSLRHGLVRDDHVIRFEMQCEVCSATGNVPLAMLCGLFIPQGIEYILRPGDAAEAMKKLREAGIQIVTPGALAREMLRKCGRRAEGGVYIVTDPSADPKLSKSAIDDLVAKEFIKPGEVEVQGAFASFIRPIPIVQKRFRGVKRIKIPAKASVPAQHILEARA
;
A
#
# COMPACT_ATOMS: atom_id res chain seq x y z
N MET A 1 -7.85 -23.06 -26.72
CA MET A 1 -8.61 -22.54 -25.56
C MET A 1 -9.13 -21.18 -25.96
N THR A 2 -10.46 -21.03 -26.07
CA THR A 2 -11.13 -19.80 -26.48
C THR A 2 -10.97 -18.78 -25.36
N THR A 3 -10.27 -17.67 -25.60
CA THR A 3 -10.12 -16.57 -24.65
C THR A 3 -11.46 -15.87 -24.47
N GLN A 4 -12.29 -16.38 -23.56
CA GLN A 4 -13.48 -15.68 -23.09
C GLN A 4 -13.03 -14.41 -22.36
N HIS A 5 -13.67 -13.28 -22.68
CA HIS A 5 -13.58 -12.05 -21.90
C HIS A 5 -13.86 -12.40 -20.44
N THR A 6 -12.84 -12.31 -19.60
CA THR A 6 -13.00 -12.65 -18.19
C THR A 6 -13.28 -11.35 -17.46
N GLU A 7 -14.56 -11.10 -17.19
CA GLU A 7 -14.99 -10.06 -16.24
C GLU A 7 -14.16 -10.18 -14.96
N ILE A 8 -13.69 -9.05 -14.41
CA ILE A 8 -12.97 -9.09 -13.15
C ILE A 8 -13.94 -9.46 -12.03
N LYS A 9 -13.80 -10.67 -11.50
CA LYS A 9 -14.63 -11.20 -10.41
C LYS A 9 -14.12 -10.77 -9.04
N GLN A 10 -12.81 -10.73 -8.86
CA GLN A 10 -12.19 -10.36 -7.59
C GLN A 10 -10.91 -9.55 -7.80
N ALA A 11 -10.81 -8.43 -7.09
CA ALA A 11 -9.59 -7.66 -7.02
C ALA A 11 -8.84 -7.91 -5.72
N TRP A 12 -7.52 -7.93 -5.86
CA TRP A 12 -6.55 -7.93 -4.78
C TRP A 12 -5.66 -6.71 -4.92
N LEU A 13 -5.05 -6.30 -3.82
CA LEU A 13 -4.12 -5.18 -3.76
C LEU A 13 -2.80 -5.67 -3.17
N MET A 14 -1.70 -5.29 -3.81
CA MET A 14 -0.35 -5.50 -3.33
C MET A 14 0.36 -4.16 -3.21
N TRP A 15 1.01 -3.92 -2.06
CA TRP A 15 1.89 -2.76 -1.89
C TRP A 15 3.30 -3.07 -2.38
N ILE A 16 3.85 -2.20 -3.20
CA ILE A 16 5.26 -2.17 -3.61
C ILE A 16 5.98 -1.22 -2.65
N GLY A 17 6.97 -1.75 -1.93
CA GLY A 17 7.63 -0.99 -0.88
C GLY A 17 8.75 -0.09 -1.39
N GLU A 18 8.72 1.18 -1.00
CA GLU A 18 9.77 2.19 -1.24
C GLU A 18 11.19 1.73 -0.84
N THR A 19 11.29 0.79 0.10
CA THR A 19 12.56 0.23 0.59
C THR A 19 13.36 -0.48 -0.51
N HIS A 20 12.67 -1.07 -1.50
CA HIS A 20 13.32 -1.82 -2.58
C HIS A 20 13.16 -1.16 -3.94
N TYR A 21 12.11 -0.35 -4.12
CA TYR A 21 11.80 0.34 -5.38
C TYR A 21 11.46 1.77 -5.05
N SER A 22 12.32 2.73 -5.37
CA SER A 22 12.10 4.14 -5.02
C SER A 22 10.89 4.73 -5.75
N THR A 23 10.70 4.34 -7.00
CA THR A 23 9.54 4.69 -7.83
C THR A 23 8.84 3.44 -8.35
N PHE A 24 7.63 3.61 -8.88
CA PHE A 24 6.92 2.50 -9.50
C PHE A 24 7.58 2.03 -10.81
N GLU A 25 8.17 2.93 -11.60
CA GLU A 25 8.81 2.61 -12.88
C GLU A 25 9.95 1.61 -12.69
N GLU A 26 10.68 1.71 -11.58
CA GLU A 26 11.73 0.74 -11.24
C GLU A 26 11.17 -0.67 -11.05
N PHE A 27 10.01 -0.79 -10.39
CA PHE A 27 9.32 -2.06 -10.23
C PHE A 27 8.74 -2.55 -11.56
N ALA A 28 8.10 -1.65 -12.32
CA ALA A 28 7.50 -1.98 -13.61
C ALA A 28 8.56 -2.54 -14.57
N LYS A 29 9.72 -1.90 -14.67
CA LYS A 29 10.84 -2.40 -15.49
C LYS A 29 11.28 -3.81 -15.08
N GLU A 30 11.48 -4.06 -13.80
CA GLU A 30 11.86 -5.41 -13.32
C GLU A 30 10.75 -6.44 -13.57
N ALA A 31 9.48 -6.06 -13.37
CA ALA A 31 8.33 -6.92 -13.62
C ALA A 31 8.15 -7.25 -15.10
N GLN A 32 8.49 -6.33 -16.00
CA GLN A 32 8.51 -6.54 -17.45
C GLN A 32 9.63 -7.50 -17.87
N GLU A 33 10.81 -7.37 -17.27
CA GLU A 33 11.97 -8.22 -17.58
C GLU A 33 11.87 -9.63 -16.99
N GLN A 34 11.33 -9.75 -15.78
CA GLN A 34 11.42 -10.99 -14.97
C GLN A 34 10.05 -11.56 -14.54
N GLY A 35 8.95 -10.91 -14.92
CA GLY A 35 7.63 -11.19 -14.34
C GLY A 35 7.52 -10.69 -12.90
N VAL A 36 6.30 -10.70 -12.36
CA VAL A 36 6.02 -10.41 -10.95
C VAL A 36 6.22 -11.68 -10.13
N SER A 37 6.82 -11.56 -8.95
CA SER A 37 6.87 -12.64 -7.96
C SER A 37 6.53 -12.13 -6.57
N LYS A 38 5.46 -12.66 -5.98
CA LYS A 38 5.00 -12.24 -4.65
C LYS A 38 4.88 -13.43 -3.70
N ARG A 39 5.62 -13.36 -2.59
CA ARG A 39 5.48 -14.31 -1.49
C ARG A 39 4.09 -14.21 -0.85
N MET A 40 3.49 -15.37 -0.64
CA MET A 40 2.19 -15.57 -0.04
C MET A 40 2.32 -16.10 1.39
N SER A 41 1.39 -15.72 2.26
CA SER A 41 1.35 -16.20 3.65
C SER A 41 0.86 -17.63 3.78
N SER A 42 0.09 -18.13 2.80
CA SER A 42 -0.35 -19.52 2.74
C SER A 42 -0.66 -19.96 1.30
N THR A 43 -0.65 -21.26 1.07
CA THR A 43 -1.11 -21.87 -0.20
C THR A 43 -2.60 -21.61 -0.46
N GLY A 44 -3.42 -21.54 0.59
CA GLY A 44 -4.86 -21.25 0.46
C GLY A 44 -5.14 -19.87 -0.14
N ILE A 45 -4.43 -18.84 0.33
CA ILE A 45 -4.56 -17.49 -0.24
C ILE A 45 -3.99 -17.45 -1.67
N ALA A 46 -2.86 -18.10 -1.92
CA ALA A 46 -2.30 -18.19 -3.27
C ALA A 46 -3.29 -18.82 -4.26
N ARG A 47 -3.95 -19.92 -3.88
CA ARG A 47 -4.99 -20.57 -4.68
C ARG A 47 -6.22 -19.69 -4.90
N SER A 48 -6.68 -18.98 -3.87
CA SER A 48 -7.80 -18.05 -4.04
C SER A 48 -7.44 -16.94 -5.03
N ILE A 49 -6.20 -16.44 -5.03
CA ILE A 49 -5.76 -15.42 -6.01
C ILE A 49 -5.67 -15.99 -7.43
N MET A 50 -5.38 -17.28 -7.60
CA MET A 50 -5.32 -17.95 -8.90
C MET A 50 -6.68 -18.26 -9.53
N GLU A 51 -7.80 -18.00 -8.85
CA GLU A 51 -9.14 -18.24 -9.43
C GLU A 51 -9.39 -17.35 -10.67
N ASP A 52 -10.05 -17.91 -11.68
CA ASP A 52 -10.32 -17.23 -12.96
C ASP A 52 -11.13 -15.93 -12.76
N GLY A 53 -10.60 -14.83 -13.30
CA GLY A 53 -11.18 -13.49 -13.19
C GLY A 53 -10.60 -12.67 -12.02
N ASN A 54 -9.56 -13.19 -11.36
CA ASN A 54 -8.87 -12.46 -10.31
C ASN A 54 -7.73 -11.63 -10.87
N VAL A 55 -7.60 -10.40 -10.35
CA VAL A 55 -6.50 -9.48 -10.68
C VAL A 55 -5.84 -8.97 -9.42
N VAL A 56 -4.55 -8.66 -9.50
CA VAL A 56 -3.80 -8.05 -8.41
C VAL A 56 -3.36 -6.66 -8.83
N PHE A 57 -3.98 -5.64 -8.23
CA PHE A 57 -3.57 -4.26 -8.36
C PHE A 57 -2.28 -3.99 -7.58
N LEU A 58 -1.51 -3.05 -8.10
CA LEU A 58 -0.22 -2.64 -7.58
C LEU A 58 -0.34 -1.22 -7.04
N ALA A 59 -0.08 -1.07 -5.74
CA ALA A 59 0.01 0.24 -5.10
C ALA A 59 1.45 0.60 -4.81
N HIS A 60 1.80 1.87 -5.04
CA HIS A 60 3.06 2.48 -4.62
C HIS A 60 2.75 3.90 -4.10
N ASP A 61 3.50 4.37 -3.12
CA ASP A 61 3.34 5.71 -2.51
C ASP A 61 4.46 6.68 -2.88
N GLU A 62 5.49 6.24 -3.59
CA GLU A 62 6.71 6.98 -3.98
C GLU A 62 7.38 7.72 -2.82
N GLY A 63 7.15 7.24 -1.59
CA GLY A 63 7.55 7.92 -0.36
C GLY A 63 6.77 9.20 -0.05
N ILE A 64 5.81 9.58 -0.89
CA ILE A 64 4.93 10.73 -0.71
C ILE A 64 3.90 10.40 0.38
N LYS A 65 3.82 11.30 1.36
CA LYS A 65 2.99 11.14 2.56
C LYS A 65 2.38 12.48 2.90
N ASP A 66 1.10 12.47 3.22
CA ASP A 66 0.40 13.66 3.70
C ASP A 66 0.18 13.59 5.21
N PRO A 67 0.12 14.74 5.90
CA PRO A 67 -0.35 14.80 7.28
C PRO A 67 -1.69 14.08 7.43
N CYS A 68 -1.81 13.22 8.44
CA CYS A 68 -3.02 12.43 8.62
C CYS A 68 -4.19 13.33 9.04
N PRO A 69 -5.26 13.45 8.23
CA PRO A 69 -6.34 14.41 8.48
C PRO A 69 -7.10 14.17 9.79
N GLU A 70 -7.08 12.92 10.27
CA GLU A 70 -7.83 12.46 11.44
C GLU A 70 -7.10 12.67 12.78
N CYS A 71 -5.80 12.98 12.73
CA CYS A 71 -5.01 13.25 13.94
C CYS A 71 -4.09 14.47 13.76
N LEU A 72 -4.59 15.47 13.04
CA LEU A 72 -3.95 16.78 12.94
C LEU A 72 -4.05 17.49 14.29
N GLU A 73 -2.92 17.95 14.84
CA GLU A 73 -2.93 18.71 16.11
C GLU A 73 -2.21 20.05 16.03
N THR A 74 -1.35 20.25 15.04
CA THR A 74 -0.53 21.46 14.97
C THR A 74 -1.17 22.45 14.00
N PHE A 75 -1.60 23.59 14.54
CA PHE A 75 -2.16 24.70 13.77
C PHE A 75 -1.26 25.93 13.92
N THR A 76 -0.68 26.37 12.82
CA THR A 76 0.11 27.60 12.79
C THR A 76 -0.75 28.72 12.22
N CYS A 77 -1.15 29.66 13.09
CA CYS A 77 -1.79 30.88 12.63
C CYS A 77 -0.73 31.88 12.12
N PRO A 78 -0.74 32.28 10.83
CA PRO A 78 0.25 33.20 10.27
C PRO A 78 0.18 34.61 10.89
N THR A 79 -0.96 34.98 11.47
CA THR A 79 -1.16 36.26 12.17
C THR A 79 -0.63 36.20 13.61
N CYS A 80 -0.92 35.13 14.34
CA CYS A 80 -0.61 35.03 15.77
C CYS A 80 0.80 34.49 16.06
N SER A 81 1.40 33.73 15.14
CA SER A 81 2.77 33.20 15.28
C SER A 81 3.86 34.28 15.35
N LYS A 82 3.54 35.53 14.96
CA LYS A 82 4.44 36.68 15.04
C LYS A 82 4.48 37.35 16.42
N VAL A 83 3.63 36.93 17.36
CA VAL A 83 3.57 37.49 18.72
C VAL A 83 4.56 36.72 19.61
N LYS A 84 5.65 37.38 20.01
CA LYS A 84 6.79 36.78 20.75
C LYS A 84 6.42 36.10 22.08
N ASP A 85 5.26 36.43 22.65
CA ASP A 85 4.81 35.93 23.96
C ASP A 85 3.57 35.01 23.86
N ALA A 86 3.17 34.60 22.66
CA ALA A 86 2.10 33.62 22.51
C ALA A 86 2.66 32.21 22.77
N PRO A 87 2.04 31.38 23.62
CA PRO A 87 2.31 29.94 23.58
C PRO A 87 2.04 29.48 22.16
N GLU A 88 2.99 28.76 21.53
CA GLU A 88 2.78 28.19 20.21
C GLU A 88 1.42 27.47 20.21
N GLY A 89 0.49 27.97 19.40
CA GLY A 89 -0.92 27.65 19.48
C GLY A 89 -1.15 26.19 19.10
N GLN A 90 -1.07 25.29 20.08
CA GLN A 90 -1.53 23.92 19.95
C GLN A 90 -3.06 23.92 19.96
N ILE A 91 -3.70 24.27 18.83
CA ILE A 91 -5.14 24.10 18.68
C ILE A 91 -5.41 22.62 18.42
N LEU A 92 -5.83 21.91 19.47
CA LEU A 92 -6.31 20.54 19.41
C LEU A 92 -7.69 20.52 18.74
N ARG A 93 -7.84 19.76 17.64
CA ARG A 93 -9.17 19.37 17.16
C ARG A 93 -9.33 17.85 17.17
N GLY A 94 -10.47 17.39 17.68
CA GLY A 94 -10.91 16.00 17.63
C GLY A 94 -11.91 15.74 16.49
N ARG A 95 -11.81 14.54 15.93
CA ARG A 95 -12.78 13.59 15.32
C ARG A 95 -14.21 13.98 14.84
N GLU A 96 -14.58 15.25 14.66
CA GLU A 96 -15.92 15.59 14.13
C GLU A 96 -15.88 15.98 12.64
N PRO A 97 -16.68 15.32 11.77
CA PRO A 97 -16.66 15.52 10.31
C PRO A 97 -17.24 16.85 9.83
N ASP A 98 -17.93 17.61 10.69
CA ASP A 98 -18.70 18.80 10.30
C ASP A 98 -18.02 20.13 10.64
N ARG A 99 -16.76 20.12 11.08
CA ARG A 99 -16.03 21.36 11.43
C ARG A 99 -15.38 22.01 10.21
N ASN A 100 -15.76 23.25 9.93
CA ASN A 100 -15.13 24.14 8.95
C ASN A 100 -13.60 24.27 9.16
N PRO A 101 -12.82 24.58 8.10
CA PRO A 101 -11.39 24.83 8.18
C PRO A 101 -11.01 25.81 9.29
N VAL A 102 -9.80 25.63 9.78
CA VAL A 102 -9.35 26.03 11.10
C VAL A 102 -9.29 27.56 11.25
N GLU A 103 -10.32 28.13 11.85
CA GLU A 103 -10.27 29.50 12.39
C GLU A 103 -9.40 29.52 13.65
N CYS A 104 -8.40 30.40 13.66
CA CYS A 104 -7.62 30.68 14.85
C CYS A 104 -8.52 31.20 15.97
N GLU A 105 -8.53 30.59 17.15
CA GLU A 105 -9.35 31.06 18.27
C GLU A 105 -9.03 32.49 18.72
N ARG A 106 -7.85 33.02 18.35
CA ARG A 106 -7.40 34.37 18.71
C ARG A 106 -7.75 35.44 17.70
N CYS A 107 -7.57 35.17 16.40
CA CYS A 107 -7.80 36.16 15.35
C CYS A 107 -8.92 35.79 14.37
N HIS A 108 -9.54 34.62 14.53
CA HIS A 108 -10.49 34.00 13.62
C HIS A 108 -9.98 33.84 12.17
N GLY A 109 -8.68 34.08 11.94
CA GLY A 109 -8.05 33.91 10.64
C GLY A 109 -7.80 32.44 10.33
N ALA A 110 -7.77 32.11 9.04
CA ALA A 110 -7.29 30.82 8.58
C ALA A 110 -5.82 30.65 8.97
N GLY A 111 -5.49 29.49 9.51
CA GLY A 111 -4.10 29.07 9.67
C GLY A 111 -3.86 27.71 9.01
N GLU A 112 -2.60 27.31 9.03
CA GLU A 112 -2.15 26.11 8.34
C GLU A 112 -2.07 24.97 9.33
N VAL A 113 -2.65 23.84 8.96
CA VAL A 113 -2.38 22.60 9.66
C VAL A 113 -1.02 22.08 9.18
N THR A 114 -0.09 21.86 10.11
CA THR A 114 1.29 21.56 9.72
C THR A 114 1.66 20.10 9.89
N GLU A 115 1.13 19.36 10.88
CA GLU A 115 1.52 17.96 11.12
C GLU A 115 0.42 17.10 11.77
N GLY A 116 0.39 15.81 11.44
CA GLY A 116 -0.38 14.80 12.17
C GLY A 116 0.46 14.12 13.26
N THR A 117 -0.15 13.81 14.40
CA THR A 117 0.56 13.34 15.61
C THR A 117 0.70 11.83 15.74
N GLY A 118 -0.10 11.10 14.96
CA GLY A 118 -0.24 9.66 15.12
C GLY A 118 -1.13 9.26 16.30
N GLY A 119 -1.73 10.25 16.98
CA GLY A 119 -2.42 10.06 18.25
C GLY A 119 -1.56 10.51 19.43
N THR A 120 -1.94 10.11 20.64
CA THR A 120 -1.40 10.68 21.88
C THR A 120 -1.16 9.60 22.93
N VAL A 121 -0.26 9.91 23.85
CA VAL A 121 0.04 9.10 25.03
C VAL A 121 0.55 10.03 26.14
N TYR A 122 0.33 9.66 27.39
CA TYR A 122 0.87 10.37 28.55
C TYR A 122 1.99 9.54 29.18
N VAL A 123 3.17 10.15 29.35
CA VAL A 123 4.33 9.54 30.01
C VAL A 123 4.69 10.42 31.20
N ASP A 124 4.60 9.87 32.41
CA ASP A 124 4.81 10.60 33.68
C ASP A 124 3.94 11.86 33.81
N GLY A 125 2.71 11.78 33.30
CA GLY A 125 1.77 12.90 33.29
C GLY A 125 1.99 13.91 32.16
N ASN A 126 3.07 13.79 31.38
CA ASN A 126 3.34 14.64 30.23
C ASN A 126 2.73 14.05 28.96
N ARG A 127 1.91 14.84 28.27
CA ARG A 127 1.34 14.46 26.97
C ARG A 127 2.43 14.44 25.90
N MET A 128 2.45 13.39 25.09
CA MET A 128 3.39 13.19 23.99
C MET A 128 2.64 12.73 22.74
N HIS A 129 3.09 13.18 21.57
CA HIS A 129 2.62 12.63 20.29
C HIS A 129 3.00 11.15 20.21
N TYR A 130 2.10 10.30 19.73
CA TYR A 130 2.36 8.85 19.68
C TYR A 130 3.59 8.53 18.81
N LYS A 131 3.80 9.26 17.71
CA LYS A 131 5.00 9.14 16.87
C LYS A 131 6.29 9.39 17.67
N ALA A 132 6.31 10.43 18.50
CA ALA A 132 7.45 10.76 19.35
C ALA A 132 7.67 9.71 20.44
N PHE A 133 6.59 9.20 21.03
CA PHE A 133 6.65 8.11 22.02
C PHE A 133 7.27 6.83 21.47
N VAL A 134 6.87 6.38 20.27
CA VAL A 134 7.48 5.21 19.62
C VAL A 134 8.98 5.45 19.36
N GLY A 135 9.37 6.66 18.97
CA GLY A 135 10.77 7.05 18.86
C GLY A 135 11.52 6.94 20.19
N SER A 136 10.95 7.50 21.26
CA SER A 136 11.53 7.47 22.61
C SER A 136 11.68 6.06 23.16
N LEU A 137 10.71 5.16 22.91
CA LEU A 137 10.83 3.73 23.25
C LEU A 137 12.01 3.07 22.52
N ARG A 138 12.15 3.30 21.21
CA ARG A 138 13.27 2.73 20.41
C ARG A 138 14.64 3.20 20.88
N HIS A 139 14.72 4.42 21.41
CA HIS A 139 15.95 5.01 21.92
C HIS A 139 16.15 4.82 23.44
N GLY A 140 15.26 4.08 24.12
CA GLY A 140 15.35 3.80 25.55
C GLY A 140 15.16 5.03 26.45
N LEU A 141 14.55 6.10 25.92
CA LEU A 141 14.23 7.32 26.66
C LEU A 141 12.98 7.15 27.54
N VAL A 142 12.05 6.30 27.11
CA VAL A 142 10.96 5.80 27.95
C VAL A 142 11.32 4.38 28.36
N ARG A 143 11.31 4.12 29.66
CA ARG A 143 11.72 2.84 30.27
C ARG A 143 10.59 2.32 31.17
N ASP A 144 10.78 1.11 31.72
CA ASP A 144 9.80 0.43 32.57
C ASP A 144 9.43 1.18 33.86
N ASP A 145 10.26 2.15 34.29
CA ASP A 145 9.99 3.02 35.46
C ASP A 145 9.06 4.20 35.16
N HIS A 146 8.76 4.47 33.89
CA HIS A 146 7.85 5.54 33.49
C HIS A 146 6.38 5.09 33.56
N VAL A 147 5.51 5.98 34.00
CA VAL A 147 4.06 5.74 34.08
C VAL A 147 3.40 6.12 32.75
N ILE A 148 2.99 5.11 31.98
CA ILE A 148 2.32 5.29 30.69
C ILE A 148 0.79 5.25 30.87
N ARG A 149 0.07 6.24 30.33
CA ARG A 149 -1.40 6.32 30.38
C ARG A 149 -2.00 6.79 29.05
N PHE A 150 -3.26 6.42 28.81
CA PHE A 150 -4.09 6.89 27.70
C PHE A 150 -3.41 6.78 26.32
N GLU A 151 -2.91 5.58 26.00
CA GLU A 151 -2.41 5.27 24.66
C GLU A 151 -3.56 5.32 23.64
N MET A 152 -3.65 6.42 22.90
CA MET A 152 -4.59 6.59 21.81
C MET A 152 -3.81 6.59 20.50
N GLN A 153 -3.75 5.45 19.84
CA GLN A 153 -3.19 5.35 18.49
C GLN A 153 -4.23 5.81 17.46
N CYS A 154 -3.84 6.72 16.56
CA CYS A 154 -4.68 7.07 15.43
C CYS A 154 -4.83 5.84 14.52
N GLU A 155 -6.05 5.34 14.40
CA GLU A 155 -6.33 4.19 13.55
C GLU A 155 -5.99 4.48 12.10
N VAL A 156 -6.26 5.69 11.60
CA VAL A 156 -6.12 6.05 10.18
C VAL A 156 -4.68 6.00 9.70
N CYS A 157 -3.76 6.71 10.36
CA CYS A 157 -2.34 6.65 10.00
C CYS A 157 -1.56 5.56 10.74
N SER A 158 -2.19 4.80 11.64
CA SER A 158 -1.51 3.78 12.45
C SER A 158 -0.31 4.36 13.21
N ALA A 159 -0.49 5.51 13.85
CA ALA A 159 0.52 6.21 14.64
C ALA A 159 1.71 6.86 13.93
N THR A 160 1.73 6.92 12.60
CA THR A 160 2.81 7.59 11.86
C THR A 160 2.64 9.11 11.78
N GLY A 161 1.44 9.61 12.08
CA GLY A 161 1.06 11.01 11.85
C GLY A 161 0.85 11.36 10.38
N ASN A 162 1.10 10.43 9.46
CA ASN A 162 1.02 10.67 8.03
C ASN A 162 0.32 9.50 7.32
N VAL A 163 -0.52 9.82 6.34
CA VAL A 163 -1.13 8.82 5.46
C VAL A 163 -0.31 8.74 4.16
N PRO A 164 0.04 7.53 3.68
CA PRO A 164 0.71 7.42 2.39
C PRO A 164 -0.24 7.89 1.29
N LEU A 165 0.27 8.70 0.36
CA LEU A 165 -0.42 9.05 -0.87
C LEU A 165 -0.26 7.91 -1.88
N ALA A 166 -0.94 6.80 -1.61
CA ALA A 166 -0.85 5.64 -2.47
C ALA A 166 -1.58 5.84 -3.79
N MET A 167 -0.92 5.41 -4.84
CA MET A 167 -1.44 5.38 -6.18
C MET A 167 -1.52 3.93 -6.65
N LEU A 168 -2.60 3.56 -7.33
CA LEU A 168 -2.64 2.36 -8.15
C LEU A 168 -1.85 2.65 -9.42
N CYS A 169 -0.73 1.97 -9.58
CA CYS A 169 0.17 2.21 -10.69
C CYS A 169 0.09 1.11 -11.76
N GLY A 170 -0.64 0.04 -11.50
CA GLY A 170 -0.82 -1.04 -12.47
C GLY A 170 -1.55 -2.24 -11.90
N LEU A 171 -1.53 -3.33 -12.65
CA LEU A 171 -2.05 -4.63 -12.23
C LEU A 171 -1.29 -5.77 -12.87
N PHE A 172 -1.48 -6.97 -12.36
CA PHE A 172 -1.10 -8.19 -13.04
C PHE A 172 -2.13 -9.30 -12.84
N ILE A 173 -2.15 -10.24 -13.77
CA ILE A 173 -2.95 -11.47 -13.71
C ILE A 173 -2.02 -12.60 -13.27
N PRO A 174 -2.26 -13.23 -12.11
CA PRO A 174 -1.41 -14.31 -11.62
C PRO A 174 -1.55 -15.54 -12.53
N GLN A 175 -0.43 -16.18 -12.88
CA GLN A 175 -0.41 -17.27 -13.86
C GLN A 175 0.04 -18.61 -13.27
N GLY A 176 0.69 -18.59 -12.11
CA GLY A 176 1.12 -19.81 -11.44
C GLY A 176 1.38 -19.59 -9.96
N ILE A 177 1.42 -20.72 -9.25
CA ILE A 177 1.90 -20.79 -7.89
C ILE A 177 3.18 -21.61 -7.90
N GLU A 178 4.24 -21.04 -7.33
CA GLU A 178 5.53 -21.70 -7.15
C GLU A 178 5.83 -21.91 -5.67
N TYR A 179 6.36 -23.08 -5.33
CA TYR A 179 6.91 -23.38 -4.02
C TYR A 179 8.42 -23.60 -4.13
N ILE A 180 9.21 -22.87 -3.34
CA ILE A 180 10.66 -23.04 -3.31
C ILE A 180 11.00 -24.21 -2.39
N LEU A 181 11.55 -25.28 -2.95
CA LEU A 181 11.88 -26.50 -2.21
C LEU A 181 12.91 -26.23 -1.10
N ARG A 182 12.64 -26.69 0.13
CA ARG A 182 13.64 -26.71 1.22
C ARG A 182 14.42 -28.02 1.23
N PRO A 183 15.70 -27.99 1.63
CA PRO A 183 16.39 -29.21 2.04
C PRO A 183 15.59 -29.95 3.13
N GLY A 184 15.29 -31.23 2.89
CA GLY A 184 14.57 -32.07 3.85
C GLY A 184 13.04 -32.04 3.76
N ASP A 185 12.44 -31.30 2.82
CA ASP A 185 10.99 -31.41 2.57
C ASP A 185 10.64 -32.84 2.12
N ALA A 186 9.62 -33.44 2.75
CA ALA A 186 9.21 -34.81 2.49
C ALA A 186 8.61 -35.00 1.08
N ALA A 187 8.96 -36.09 0.41
CA ALA A 187 8.47 -36.40 -0.94
C ALA A 187 6.94 -36.43 -1.04
N GLU A 188 6.26 -36.93 -0.02
CA GLU A 188 4.80 -36.98 0.05
C GLU A 188 4.16 -35.58 0.12
N ALA A 189 4.78 -34.65 0.86
CA ALA A 189 4.31 -33.26 0.88
C ALA A 189 4.47 -32.60 -0.51
N MET A 190 5.57 -32.89 -1.21
CA MET A 190 5.80 -32.37 -2.57
C MET A 190 4.83 -32.95 -3.59
N LYS A 191 4.44 -34.22 -3.44
CA LYS A 191 3.39 -34.84 -4.25
C LYS A 191 2.06 -34.10 -4.10
N LYS A 192 1.63 -33.83 -2.87
CA LYS A 192 0.40 -33.06 -2.59
C LYS A 192 0.42 -31.65 -3.18
N LEU A 193 1.56 -30.97 -3.13
CA LEU A 193 1.70 -29.65 -3.76
C LEU A 193 1.54 -29.72 -5.28
N ARG A 194 2.16 -30.71 -5.94
CA ARG A 194 2.00 -30.91 -7.39
C ARG A 194 0.57 -31.26 -7.79
N GLU A 195 -0.09 -32.12 -7.02
CA GLU A 195 -1.51 -32.46 -7.21
C GLU A 195 -2.41 -31.23 -7.06
N ALA A 196 -2.02 -30.26 -6.22
CA ALA A 196 -2.69 -28.98 -6.08
C ALA A 196 -2.34 -27.96 -7.19
N GLY A 197 -1.57 -28.35 -8.21
CA GLY A 197 -1.14 -27.49 -9.32
C GLY A 197 -0.02 -26.51 -8.96
N ILE A 198 0.70 -26.74 -7.85
CA ILE A 198 1.80 -25.88 -7.41
C ILE A 198 3.11 -26.39 -8.02
N GLN A 199 3.80 -25.53 -8.75
CA GLN A 199 5.10 -25.82 -9.36
C GLN A 199 6.18 -25.80 -8.29
N ILE A 200 7.01 -26.84 -8.25
CA ILE A 200 8.13 -26.95 -7.30
C ILE A 200 9.39 -26.41 -7.97
N VAL A 201 9.97 -25.36 -7.38
CA VAL A 201 11.21 -24.73 -7.83
C VAL A 201 12.35 -25.25 -6.96
N THR A 202 13.39 -25.79 -7.60
CA THR A 202 14.57 -26.32 -6.89
C THR A 202 15.56 -25.22 -6.55
N PRO A 203 16.41 -25.38 -5.51
CA PRO A 203 17.44 -24.40 -5.17
C PRO A 203 18.39 -24.10 -6.35
N GLY A 204 18.69 -25.10 -7.18
CA GLY A 204 19.53 -24.91 -8.37
C GLY A 204 18.86 -24.13 -9.51
N ALA A 205 17.53 -24.12 -9.58
CA ALA A 205 16.80 -23.21 -10.47
C ALA A 205 16.82 -21.78 -9.90
N LEU A 206 16.54 -21.64 -8.60
CA LEU A 206 16.57 -20.36 -7.90
C LEU A 206 17.94 -19.67 -7.93
N ALA A 207 19.04 -20.41 -7.88
CA ALA A 207 20.40 -19.87 -7.99
C ALA A 207 20.66 -19.20 -9.36
N ARG A 208 19.98 -19.66 -10.41
CA ARG A 208 20.07 -19.14 -11.78
C ARG A 208 19.13 -17.97 -12.06
N GLU A 209 18.18 -17.70 -11.17
CA GLU A 209 17.33 -16.51 -11.28
C GLU A 209 18.18 -15.24 -11.13
N MET A 210 17.85 -14.25 -11.95
CA MET A 210 18.38 -12.91 -11.79
C MET A 210 17.98 -12.36 -10.41
N LEU A 211 18.90 -11.63 -9.79
CA LEU A 211 18.64 -11.02 -8.50
C LEU A 211 17.63 -9.88 -8.68
N ARG A 212 16.51 -9.94 -7.96
CA ARG A 212 15.53 -8.86 -7.88
C ARG A 212 15.98 -7.81 -6.86
N LYS A 213 15.53 -6.57 -6.99
CA LYS A 213 15.77 -5.50 -6.01
C LYS A 213 15.24 -5.84 -4.61
N CYS A 214 14.16 -6.62 -4.53
CA CYS A 214 13.63 -7.14 -3.28
C CYS A 214 14.35 -8.40 -2.74
N GLY A 215 15.44 -8.82 -3.38
CA GLY A 215 16.26 -9.97 -3.01
C GLY A 215 15.86 -11.27 -3.72
N ARG A 216 16.38 -12.40 -3.22
CA ARG A 216 16.05 -13.74 -3.74
C ARG A 216 14.79 -14.28 -3.08
N ARG A 217 14.10 -15.18 -3.79
CA ARG A 217 13.01 -15.96 -3.21
C ARG A 217 13.57 -16.88 -2.12
N ALA A 218 12.80 -17.06 -1.06
CA ALA A 218 13.22 -17.80 0.13
C ALA A 218 12.72 -19.24 0.05
N GLU A 219 13.57 -20.18 0.46
CA GLU A 219 13.20 -21.58 0.59
C GLU A 219 12.00 -21.76 1.53
N GLY A 220 11.08 -22.65 1.15
CA GLY A 220 9.82 -22.89 1.84
C GLY A 220 8.76 -21.81 1.60
N GLY A 221 9.09 -20.77 0.82
CA GLY A 221 8.14 -19.75 0.42
C GLY A 221 7.22 -20.25 -0.69
N VAL A 222 5.95 -19.86 -0.60
CA VAL A 222 4.96 -19.99 -1.67
C VAL A 222 4.85 -18.64 -2.37
N TYR A 223 4.87 -18.63 -3.69
CA TYR A 223 4.87 -17.43 -4.51
C TYR A 223 3.77 -17.50 -5.55
N ILE A 224 3.02 -16.41 -5.73
CA ILE A 224 2.30 -16.19 -7.00
C ILE A 224 3.28 -15.55 -7.98
N VAL A 225 3.22 -16.00 -9.23
CA VAL A 225 4.13 -15.55 -10.28
C VAL A 225 3.41 -15.20 -11.57
N THR A 226 4.03 -14.34 -12.38
CA THR A 226 3.67 -14.13 -13.78
C THR A 226 4.86 -14.47 -14.67
N ASP A 227 4.56 -14.88 -15.90
CA ASP A 227 5.52 -15.03 -16.98
C ASP A 227 5.59 -13.72 -17.77
N PRO A 228 6.76 -13.07 -17.89
CA PRO A 228 6.91 -11.87 -18.71
C PRO A 228 6.64 -12.13 -20.20
N SER A 229 6.76 -13.37 -20.66
CA SER A 229 6.50 -13.79 -22.05
C SER A 229 5.06 -14.21 -22.31
N ALA A 230 4.17 -14.07 -21.32
CA ALA A 230 2.76 -14.41 -21.45
C ALA A 230 2.07 -13.65 -22.58
N ASP A 231 0.97 -14.21 -23.12
CA ASP A 231 0.16 -13.51 -24.13
C ASP A 231 -0.44 -12.22 -23.52
N PRO A 232 -0.15 -11.03 -24.10
CA PRO A 232 -0.73 -9.76 -23.66
C PRO A 232 -2.26 -9.73 -23.62
N LYS A 233 -2.94 -10.63 -24.36
CA LYS A 233 -4.39 -10.76 -24.33
C LYS A 233 -4.96 -11.07 -22.95
N LEU A 234 -4.17 -11.72 -22.07
CA LEU A 234 -4.59 -11.99 -20.70
C LEU A 234 -4.93 -10.68 -19.99
N SER A 235 -3.94 -9.79 -19.86
CA SER A 235 -4.12 -8.49 -19.23
C SER A 235 -5.12 -7.63 -19.98
N LYS A 236 -5.10 -7.68 -21.33
CA LYS A 236 -6.01 -6.86 -22.15
C LYS A 236 -7.48 -7.05 -21.79
N SER A 237 -7.92 -8.28 -21.52
CA SER A 237 -9.31 -8.54 -21.14
C SER A 237 -9.72 -7.85 -19.82
N ALA A 238 -8.82 -7.84 -18.83
CA ALA A 238 -9.03 -7.13 -17.57
C ALA A 238 -8.99 -5.61 -17.78
N ILE A 239 -8.09 -5.11 -18.63
CA ILE A 239 -8.03 -3.69 -18.99
C ILE A 239 -9.30 -3.23 -19.70
N ASP A 240 -9.82 -4.01 -20.65
CA ASP A 240 -11.06 -3.72 -21.36
C ASP A 240 -12.25 -3.65 -20.37
N ASP A 241 -12.31 -4.54 -19.37
CA ASP A 241 -13.31 -4.50 -18.29
C ASP A 241 -13.19 -3.24 -17.42
N LEU A 242 -11.96 -2.84 -17.06
CA LEU A 242 -11.73 -1.60 -16.30
C LEU A 242 -12.05 -0.33 -17.11
N VAL A 243 -11.79 -0.33 -18.41
CA VAL A 243 -12.17 0.76 -19.32
C VAL A 243 -13.69 0.83 -19.44
N ALA A 244 -14.37 -0.30 -19.62
CA ALA A 244 -15.83 -0.37 -19.70
C ALA A 244 -16.50 0.13 -18.41
N LYS A 245 -15.85 -0.08 -17.25
CA LYS A 245 -16.28 0.42 -15.94
C LYS A 245 -15.86 1.87 -15.65
N GLU A 246 -15.31 2.59 -16.62
CA GLU A 246 -14.79 3.97 -16.46
C GLU A 246 -13.75 4.10 -15.33
N PHE A 247 -13.05 3.01 -14.98
CA PHE A 247 -12.04 3.01 -13.92
C PHE A 247 -10.70 3.56 -14.42
N ILE A 248 -10.37 3.29 -15.69
CA ILE A 248 -9.22 3.83 -16.43
C ILE A 248 -9.69 4.36 -17.78
N LYS A 249 -8.96 5.33 -18.35
CA LYS A 249 -9.27 5.82 -19.71
C LYS A 249 -8.61 4.93 -20.77
N PRO A 250 -9.20 4.81 -21.97
CA PRO A 250 -8.56 4.14 -23.10
C PRO A 250 -7.18 4.75 -23.39
N GLY A 251 -6.19 3.90 -23.62
CA GLY A 251 -4.82 4.33 -23.96
C GLY A 251 -3.97 4.79 -22.77
N GLU A 252 -4.46 4.76 -21.53
CA GLU A 252 -3.69 5.10 -20.32
C GLU A 252 -3.03 3.88 -19.65
N VAL A 253 -2.81 2.81 -20.43
CA VAL A 253 -2.23 1.55 -19.93
C VAL A 253 -1.24 0.99 -20.92
N GLU A 254 -0.05 0.62 -20.43
CA GLU A 254 0.94 -0.15 -21.15
C GLU A 254 0.86 -1.62 -20.74
N VAL A 255 0.51 -2.49 -21.68
CA VAL A 255 0.34 -3.93 -21.43
C VAL A 255 1.58 -4.69 -21.89
N GLN A 256 2.14 -5.51 -21.00
CA GLN A 256 3.26 -6.41 -21.29
C GLN A 256 2.99 -7.78 -20.66
N GLY A 257 2.56 -8.72 -21.51
CA GLY A 257 2.13 -10.05 -21.08
C GLY A 257 1.02 -10.02 -20.03
N ALA A 258 1.25 -10.67 -18.89
CA ALA A 258 0.30 -10.72 -17.77
C ALA A 258 0.42 -9.52 -16.81
N PHE A 259 1.25 -8.52 -17.12
CA PHE A 259 1.41 -7.28 -16.37
C PHE A 259 0.91 -6.08 -17.19
N ALA A 260 0.34 -5.10 -16.51
CA ALA A 260 -0.09 -3.84 -17.09
C ALA A 260 0.28 -2.67 -16.18
N SER A 261 0.93 -1.65 -16.76
CA SER A 261 1.32 -0.40 -16.09
C SER A 261 0.34 0.70 -16.45
N PHE A 262 -0.09 1.50 -15.47
CA PHE A 262 -0.95 2.66 -15.71
C PHE A 262 -0.09 3.89 -15.98
N ILE A 263 -0.29 4.51 -17.13
CA ILE A 263 0.41 5.75 -17.53
C ILE A 263 0.03 6.89 -16.58
N ARG A 264 -1.23 6.93 -16.14
CA ARG A 264 -1.69 7.82 -15.07
C ARG A 264 -2.08 6.98 -13.86
N PRO A 265 -1.26 6.94 -12.80
CA PRO A 265 -1.62 6.26 -11.57
C PRO A 265 -2.92 6.84 -10.96
N ILE A 266 -3.68 6.01 -10.25
CA ILE A 266 -4.98 6.39 -9.68
C ILE A 266 -4.85 6.54 -8.16
N PRO A 267 -5.17 7.69 -7.55
CA PRO A 267 -5.07 7.85 -6.11
C PRO A 267 -6.03 6.92 -5.37
N ILE A 268 -5.55 6.31 -4.30
CA ILE A 268 -6.34 5.45 -3.41
C ILE A 268 -6.12 5.79 -1.94
N VAL A 269 -7.22 5.76 -1.19
CA VAL A 269 -7.18 5.89 0.27
C VAL A 269 -7.02 4.49 0.88
N GLN A 270 -5.79 4.00 0.98
CA GLN A 270 -5.48 2.74 1.67
C GLN A 270 -4.26 2.89 2.58
N LYS A 271 -4.36 2.29 3.77
CA LYS A 271 -3.22 2.15 4.68
C LYS A 271 -2.22 1.17 4.09
N ARG A 272 -0.92 1.44 4.27
CA ARG A 272 0.13 0.50 3.92
C ARG A 272 -0.06 -0.81 4.69
N PHE A 273 0.08 -1.94 4.00
CA PHE A 273 0.01 -3.27 4.60
C PHE A 273 1.08 -4.18 3.99
N ARG A 274 1.38 -5.28 4.69
CA ARG A 274 2.26 -6.34 4.18
C ARG A 274 1.44 -7.46 3.56
N GLY A 275 1.96 -8.06 2.50
CA GLY A 275 1.29 -9.16 1.79
C GLY A 275 0.38 -8.66 0.68
N VAL A 276 -0.84 -9.21 0.63
CA VAL A 276 -1.90 -8.87 -0.32
C VAL A 276 -3.23 -8.75 0.42
N LYS A 277 -4.11 -7.88 -0.05
CA LYS A 277 -5.42 -7.62 0.56
C LYS A 277 -6.51 -7.68 -0.48
N ARG A 278 -7.61 -8.36 -0.19
CA ARG A 278 -8.79 -8.34 -1.05
C ARG A 278 -9.41 -6.94 -1.03
N ILE A 279 -9.74 -6.39 -2.20
CA ILE A 279 -10.37 -5.07 -2.33
C ILE A 279 -11.63 -5.15 -3.19
N LYS A 280 -12.51 -4.16 -3.02
CA LYS A 280 -13.63 -3.92 -3.94
C LYS A 280 -13.17 -2.90 -4.96
N ILE A 281 -13.33 -3.19 -6.24
CA ILE A 281 -13.15 -2.17 -7.28
C ILE A 281 -14.37 -1.25 -7.20
N PRO A 282 -14.19 0.06 -7.00
CA PRO A 282 -15.31 0.98 -7.03
C PRO A 282 -15.91 1.00 -8.45
N ALA A 283 -17.24 1.09 -8.55
CA ALA A 283 -17.95 1.05 -9.83
C ALA A 283 -17.62 2.22 -10.77
N LYS A 284 -16.99 3.28 -10.23
CA LYS A 284 -16.39 4.39 -10.95
C LYS A 284 -15.12 4.80 -10.22
N ALA A 285 -14.12 5.31 -10.93
CA ALA A 285 -13.05 6.06 -10.30
C ALA A 285 -13.66 7.33 -9.68
N SER A 286 -14.11 7.23 -8.42
CA SER A 286 -14.37 8.43 -7.64
C SER A 286 -13.02 9.08 -7.43
N VAL A 287 -12.73 10.15 -8.17
CA VAL A 287 -11.73 11.11 -7.70
C VAL A 287 -12.23 11.50 -6.31
N PRO A 288 -11.53 11.14 -5.22
CA PRO A 288 -12.02 11.47 -3.89
C PRO A 288 -12.25 12.98 -3.86
N ALA A 289 -13.40 13.44 -3.35
CA ALA A 289 -13.74 14.87 -3.35
C ALA A 289 -12.62 15.73 -2.73
N GLN A 290 -11.82 15.16 -1.82
CA GLN A 290 -10.58 15.74 -1.28
C GLN A 290 -9.55 16.10 -2.37
N HIS A 291 -9.26 15.23 -3.34
CA HIS A 291 -8.34 15.54 -4.44
C HIS A 291 -8.89 16.60 -5.40
N ILE A 292 -10.22 16.74 -5.53
CA ILE A 292 -10.85 17.83 -6.31
C ILE A 292 -10.72 19.17 -5.58
N LEU A 293 -10.76 19.18 -4.25
CA LEU A 293 -10.59 20.37 -3.43
C LEU A 293 -9.12 20.82 -3.38
N GLU A 294 -8.18 19.90 -3.35
CA GLU A 294 -6.73 20.20 -3.37
C GLU A 294 -6.21 20.62 -4.75
N ALA A 295 -6.78 20.13 -5.86
CA ALA A 295 -6.43 20.60 -7.21
C ALA A 295 -7.02 22.00 -7.54
N ARG A 296 -7.85 22.57 -6.65
CA ARG A 296 -8.50 23.88 -6.80
C ARG A 296 -7.98 24.94 -5.84
N ALA A 297 -7.11 24.58 -4.89
CA ALA A 297 -6.38 25.49 -4.02
C ALA A 297 -5.02 25.86 -4.64
#